data_AF-A0A060D1F9-F1
#
_entry.id   AF-A0A060D1F9-F1
#
_cell.length_a   1.000
_cell.length_b   1.000
_cell.length_c   1.000
_cell.angle_alpha   90.00
_cell.angle_beta   90.00
_cell.angle_gamma   90.00
#
_symmetry.space_group_name_H-M   'P 1'
#
loop_
_entity.id
_entity.type
_entity.pdbx_description
1 polymer ?
#
loop_
_entity_poly.entity_id
_entity_poly.type
_entity_poly.pdbx_seq_one_letter_code
_entity_poly.pdbx_strand_id
1 'polypeptide(L)'
;MRTKNNFRNNCISIAHYTFAMAITLICFLTACSPNEDDSHKLGGTVVEMPQNWKVEAVDNNNEVVITFDPLDMINGDDILGVQFACPEAGINFTVKDATITTLSKKVYRSGEYKLYIAAVTRAGAGIPREVPFTVSKNLLLETLSPDVLPQEVTINIDDNGHVEKFYKGELYIEESSEITLTGAIASEDAIVNLDFFKRESATTVKFLGKSGVYSLYWNPVRKNIIIEPTTAIEKPNYFVFTGPGIGYPTTVSSEEIKAAYGAGDGRYTTAWDPGRNILTRVVMRNTGTDTYEATICINQGATFKPFSNANWGDDLYAAQNCTFTGSPIFNSEGDWSPNSNLDKDGYYRITLNSATKAVIIRKVSATGEVIEEDIDEGGNSGIDPNTPIKSENFDLATHSIFGKVKDESYRIMFFSLEKGAEYTLAGNLADSKIVYNVDFFERVGVDKVRFLGETGDYRLYYNPIRRNVLIGTDAPRYPNYLIACGIGLGSPTKISSDVIGTYYKDKDWYTTEWDTKNVMQYILFRKISDNKYQATVFAAPEGTSFKPFENTTNWWDGGKAFSSFSFTGESIFKAGDDGNWEPTPTLVAGQAYRITVDLGGNSVNISKFTLP
;
A
#
# COMPACT_ATOMS: atom_id res chain seq x y z
N MET A 1 -5.55 -47.94 22.20
CA MET A 1 -5.43 -46.54 21.70
C MET A 1 -5.04 -45.50 22.77
N ARG A 2 -4.54 -45.90 23.96
CA ARG A 2 -4.11 -44.94 25.02
C ARG A 2 -2.58 -44.75 25.17
N THR A 3 -1.77 -45.33 24.29
CA THR A 3 -0.30 -45.35 24.43
C THR A 3 0.49 -44.54 23.39
N LYS A 4 -0.17 -43.91 22.39
CA LYS A 4 0.51 -43.03 21.40
C LYS A 4 0.46 -41.53 21.73
N ASN A 5 -0.49 -41.06 22.57
CA ASN A 5 -0.59 -39.63 22.91
C ASN A 5 0.43 -39.18 23.97
N ASN A 6 0.84 -40.06 24.89
CA ASN A 6 1.85 -39.70 25.91
C ASN A 6 3.27 -39.59 25.31
N PHE A 7 3.56 -40.27 24.20
CA PHE A 7 4.86 -40.17 23.54
C PHE A 7 5.01 -38.85 22.76
N ARG A 8 3.92 -38.34 22.15
CA ARG A 8 3.92 -37.06 21.43
C ARG A 8 4.02 -35.85 22.37
N ASN A 9 3.35 -35.89 23.51
CA ASN A 9 3.43 -34.80 24.51
C ASN A 9 4.80 -34.77 25.21
N ASN A 10 5.42 -35.92 25.49
CA ASN A 10 6.77 -35.98 26.06
C ASN A 10 7.85 -35.60 25.04
N CYS A 11 7.68 -35.89 23.73
CA CYS A 11 8.62 -35.44 22.71
C CYS A 11 8.55 -33.93 22.45
N ILE A 12 7.39 -33.28 22.62
CA ILE A 12 7.24 -31.82 22.52
C ILE A 12 7.81 -31.12 23.76
N SER A 13 7.69 -31.71 24.96
CA SER A 13 8.33 -31.14 26.16
C SER A 13 9.84 -31.32 26.14
N ILE A 14 10.35 -32.46 25.67
CA ILE A 14 11.80 -32.72 25.53
C ILE A 14 12.40 -31.82 24.44
N ALA A 15 11.70 -31.57 23.32
CA ALA A 15 12.16 -30.64 22.30
C ALA A 15 12.23 -29.19 22.83
N HIS A 16 11.24 -28.71 23.60
CA HIS A 16 11.30 -27.39 24.24
C HIS A 16 12.42 -27.28 25.28
N TYR A 17 12.66 -28.32 26.10
CA TYR A 17 13.77 -28.32 27.07
C TYR A 17 15.15 -28.34 26.41
N THR A 18 15.30 -29.06 25.29
CA THR A 18 16.58 -29.14 24.57
C THR A 18 16.86 -27.86 23.77
N PHE A 19 15.82 -27.20 23.24
CA PHE A 19 15.94 -25.92 22.52
C PHE A 19 16.16 -24.75 23.48
N ALA A 20 15.48 -24.75 24.65
CA ALA A 20 15.73 -23.79 25.72
C ALA A 20 17.18 -23.90 26.21
N MET A 21 17.67 -25.10 26.56
CA MET A 21 19.07 -25.28 26.98
C MET A 21 20.08 -24.89 25.89
N ALA A 22 19.80 -25.15 24.61
CA ALA A 22 20.68 -24.73 23.51
C ALA A 22 20.71 -23.21 23.33
N ILE A 23 19.58 -22.51 23.48
CA ILE A 23 19.51 -21.05 23.45
C ILE A 23 20.18 -20.44 24.69
N THR A 24 19.97 -21.02 25.88
CA THR A 24 20.66 -20.62 27.10
C THR A 24 22.18 -20.74 26.88
N LEU A 25 22.67 -21.88 26.39
CA LEU A 25 24.10 -22.08 26.13
C LEU A 25 24.66 -21.10 25.06
N ILE A 26 23.92 -20.83 23.98
CA ILE A 26 24.34 -19.92 22.90
C ILE A 26 24.33 -18.45 23.36
N CYS A 27 23.33 -18.01 24.13
CA CYS A 27 23.25 -16.66 24.68
C CYS A 27 24.35 -16.37 25.72
N PHE A 28 24.86 -17.41 26.40
CA PHE A 28 25.97 -17.29 27.35
C PHE A 28 27.36 -17.45 26.71
N LEU A 29 27.47 -18.14 25.55
CA LEU A 29 28.74 -18.32 24.83
C LEU A 29 29.19 -17.10 24.02
N THR A 30 28.27 -16.25 23.53
CA THR A 30 28.62 -15.11 22.65
C THR A 30 29.14 -13.88 23.41
N ALA A 31 29.08 -13.86 24.73
CA ALA A 31 29.57 -12.75 25.57
C ALA A 31 31.05 -12.88 25.97
N CYS A 32 31.71 -14.00 25.67
CA CYS A 32 33.10 -14.25 26.05
C CYS A 32 33.96 -14.66 24.85
N SER A 33 34.61 -13.66 24.23
CA SER A 33 35.89 -13.87 23.55
C SER A 33 36.97 -13.42 24.54
N PRO A 34 37.69 -14.33 25.21
CA PRO A 34 38.89 -13.94 25.94
C PRO A 34 39.94 -13.57 24.89
N ASN A 35 40.43 -12.32 24.95
CA ASN A 35 41.70 -12.00 24.33
C ASN A 35 42.78 -12.93 24.92
N GLU A 36 43.70 -13.32 24.06
CA GLU A 36 44.78 -14.27 24.31
C GLU A 36 45.53 -13.99 25.62
N ASP A 37 45.94 -15.08 26.29
CA ASP A 37 47.04 -15.19 27.27
C ASP A 37 46.74 -15.48 28.77
N ASP A 38 45.62 -16.14 29.12
CA ASP A 38 45.39 -16.66 30.49
C ASP A 38 45.08 -18.18 30.53
N SER A 39 45.89 -18.99 29.83
CA SER A 39 45.71 -20.46 29.77
C SER A 39 46.18 -21.23 31.03
N HIS A 40 46.62 -20.55 32.08
CA HIS A 40 47.10 -21.18 33.31
C HIS A 40 46.32 -20.74 34.56
N LYS A 41 45.06 -21.18 34.65
CA LYS A 41 44.29 -21.41 35.91
C LYS A 41 42.91 -22.02 35.61
N LEU A 42 42.87 -23.14 34.87
CA LEU A 42 41.65 -23.94 34.73
C LEU A 42 41.43 -24.81 35.97
N GLY A 43 41.06 -24.15 37.06
CA GLY A 43 40.57 -24.75 38.30
C GLY A 43 39.40 -23.93 38.83
N GLY A 44 38.41 -23.66 37.98
CA GLY A 44 37.25 -22.86 38.32
C GLY A 44 36.10 -23.74 38.81
N THR A 45 35.85 -23.70 40.11
CA THR A 45 34.63 -24.20 40.75
C THR A 45 33.41 -23.58 40.06
N VAL A 46 32.37 -24.37 39.78
CA VAL A 46 31.07 -23.85 39.36
C VAL A 46 30.61 -22.84 40.41
N VAL A 47 30.54 -21.55 40.04
CA VAL A 47 30.04 -20.51 40.94
C VAL A 47 28.52 -20.59 40.89
N GLU A 48 27.93 -21.20 41.91
CA GLU A 48 26.48 -21.07 42.15
C GLU A 48 26.18 -19.62 42.52
N MET A 49 25.06 -19.10 42.01
CA MET A 49 24.54 -17.84 42.51
C MET A 49 24.33 -17.93 44.03
N PRO A 50 24.65 -16.88 44.80
CA PRO A 50 24.41 -16.87 46.23
C PRO A 50 22.93 -17.14 46.49
N GLN A 51 22.60 -18.24 47.18
CA GLN A 51 21.20 -18.62 47.41
C GLN A 51 20.40 -17.58 48.21
N ASN A 52 21.10 -16.68 48.90
CA ASN A 52 20.55 -15.58 49.67
C ASN A 52 20.19 -14.34 48.85
N TRP A 53 20.47 -14.29 47.54
CA TRP A 53 20.02 -13.19 46.69
C TRP A 53 18.51 -13.22 46.48
N LYS A 54 17.84 -12.12 46.79
CA LYS A 54 16.45 -11.90 46.39
C LYS A 54 16.43 -11.28 45.00
N VAL A 55 15.78 -11.98 44.06
CA VAL A 55 15.44 -11.41 42.76
C VAL A 55 13.97 -11.63 42.51
N GLU A 56 13.26 -10.56 42.24
CA GLU A 56 11.84 -10.55 41.92
C GLU A 56 11.65 -9.90 40.56
N ALA A 57 10.82 -10.51 39.71
CA ALA A 57 10.39 -9.96 38.45
C ALA A 57 8.87 -9.80 38.50
N VAL A 58 8.39 -8.56 38.38
CA VAL A 58 6.95 -8.26 38.42
C VAL A 58 6.56 -7.47 37.19
N ASP A 59 5.42 -7.83 36.59
CA ASP A 59 4.82 -7.07 35.51
C ASP A 59 4.09 -5.84 36.08
N ASN A 60 4.59 -4.65 35.74
CA ASN A 60 3.97 -3.37 36.03
C ASN A 60 3.41 -2.76 34.74
N ASN A 61 2.28 -3.28 34.25
CA ASN A 61 1.66 -2.86 32.98
C ASN A 61 2.59 -2.95 31.77
N ASN A 62 3.05 -4.17 31.47
CA ASN A 62 3.99 -4.49 30.40
C ASN A 62 5.40 -3.98 30.62
N GLU A 63 5.71 -3.47 31.81
CA GLU A 63 7.06 -3.16 32.24
C GLU A 63 7.48 -4.16 33.31
N VAL A 64 8.36 -5.09 32.95
CA VAL A 64 8.92 -6.06 33.88
C VAL A 64 9.96 -5.34 34.73
N VAL A 65 9.63 -5.15 36.00
CA VAL A 65 10.52 -4.59 37.01
C VAL A 65 11.27 -5.74 37.65
N ILE A 66 12.59 -5.69 37.52
CA ILE A 66 13.54 -6.66 38.07
C ILE A 66 14.22 -5.97 39.26
N THR A 67 13.86 -6.39 40.46
CA THR A 67 14.49 -5.92 41.71
C THR A 67 15.43 -7.00 42.20
N PHE A 68 16.66 -6.60 42.55
CA PHE A 68 17.67 -7.51 43.08
C PHE A 68 18.51 -6.83 44.17
N ASP A 69 18.99 -7.63 45.12
CA ASP A 69 19.87 -7.13 46.17
C ASP A 69 21.15 -6.52 45.55
N PRO A 70 21.73 -5.45 46.14
CA PRO A 70 23.01 -4.90 45.69
C PRO A 70 24.04 -6.02 45.53
N LEU A 71 24.92 -5.89 44.52
CA LEU A 71 26.03 -6.81 44.40
C LEU A 71 26.98 -6.52 45.57
N ASP A 72 26.74 -7.14 46.72
CA ASP A 72 27.80 -7.34 47.70
C ASP A 72 28.82 -8.20 46.98
N MET A 73 29.82 -7.56 46.36
CA MET A 73 30.94 -8.26 45.75
C MET A 73 31.46 -9.20 46.82
N ILE A 74 31.18 -10.50 46.67
CA ILE A 74 31.65 -11.52 47.58
C ILE A 74 33.16 -11.43 47.49
N ASN A 75 33.74 -10.86 48.55
CA ASN A 75 35.17 -10.66 48.67
C ASN A 75 35.81 -12.04 48.64
N GLY A 76 36.31 -12.46 47.48
CA GLY A 76 36.94 -13.76 47.32
C GLY A 76 36.99 -14.33 45.91
N ASP A 77 35.96 -14.14 45.06
CA ASP A 77 35.87 -14.82 43.77
C ASP A 77 35.46 -13.93 42.59
N ASP A 78 36.05 -14.20 41.43
CA ASP A 78 36.03 -13.50 40.13
C ASP A 78 34.64 -13.26 39.48
N ILE A 79 33.68 -12.62 40.16
CA ILE A 79 32.38 -12.23 39.56
C ILE A 79 32.52 -10.88 38.82
N LEU A 80 32.29 -10.89 37.52
CA LEU A 80 32.39 -9.75 36.59
C LEU A 80 31.04 -9.05 36.33
N GLY A 81 29.93 -9.66 36.73
CA GLY A 81 28.58 -9.11 36.59
C GLY A 81 27.47 -10.15 36.71
N VAL A 82 26.23 -9.73 36.48
CA VAL A 82 25.03 -10.58 36.47
C VAL A 82 24.32 -10.41 35.14
N GLN A 83 24.07 -11.51 34.44
CA GLN A 83 23.36 -11.51 33.18
C GLN A 83 21.91 -11.92 33.38
N PHE A 84 21.01 -11.18 32.75
CA PHE A 84 19.57 -11.39 32.74
C PHE A 84 19.13 -11.69 31.32
N ALA A 85 18.44 -12.81 31.11
CA ALA A 85 17.98 -13.23 29.80
C ALA A 85 16.55 -13.78 29.85
N CYS A 86 15.70 -13.30 28.95
CA CYS A 86 14.43 -13.90 28.58
C CYS A 86 14.24 -13.63 27.08
N PRO A 87 14.77 -14.50 26.19
CA PRO A 87 14.73 -14.29 24.75
C PRO A 87 13.30 -14.09 24.21
N GLU A 88 12.35 -14.85 24.74
CA GLU A 88 10.93 -14.82 24.38
C GLU A 88 10.26 -13.47 24.72
N ALA A 89 10.76 -12.78 25.75
CA ALA A 89 10.30 -11.45 26.15
C ALA A 89 11.22 -10.31 25.64
N GLY A 90 12.25 -10.61 24.84
CA GLY A 90 13.21 -9.62 24.35
C GLY A 90 14.11 -9.02 25.44
N ILE A 91 14.34 -9.75 26.54
CA ILE A 91 15.20 -9.33 27.64
C ILE A 91 16.58 -9.99 27.46
N ASN A 92 17.64 -9.20 27.30
CA ASN A 92 19.02 -9.68 27.35
C ASN A 92 19.97 -8.53 27.71
N PHE A 93 20.55 -8.55 28.90
CA PHE A 93 21.53 -7.55 29.33
C PHE A 93 22.40 -8.05 30.50
N THR A 94 23.51 -7.37 30.74
CA THR A 94 24.42 -7.67 31.85
C THR A 94 24.61 -6.44 32.73
N VAL A 95 24.43 -6.60 34.04
CA VAL A 95 24.70 -5.59 35.06
C VAL A 95 26.09 -5.82 35.64
N LYS A 96 26.93 -4.80 35.64
CA LYS A 96 28.30 -4.85 36.20
C LYS A 96 28.49 -3.95 37.42
N ASP A 97 27.49 -3.12 37.72
CA ASP A 97 27.54 -2.12 38.79
C ASP A 97 26.84 -2.64 40.04
N ALA A 98 27.54 -2.62 41.16
CA ALA A 98 27.06 -3.08 42.46
C ALA A 98 25.97 -2.18 43.08
N THR A 99 25.78 -0.97 42.55
CA THR A 99 24.84 0.03 43.09
C THR A 99 23.43 -0.06 42.49
N ILE A 100 23.27 -0.73 41.35
CA ILE A 100 21.96 -0.90 40.71
C ILE A 100 21.19 -2.01 41.43
N THR A 101 19.96 -1.71 41.85
CA THR A 101 19.10 -2.66 42.58
C THR A 101 17.73 -2.85 41.93
N THR A 102 17.39 -2.02 40.93
CA THR A 102 16.11 -2.09 40.22
C THR A 102 16.33 -1.76 38.76
N LEU A 103 15.74 -2.56 37.88
CA LEU A 103 15.73 -2.38 36.44
C LEU A 103 14.33 -2.57 35.91
N SER A 104 13.98 -1.83 34.87
CA SER A 104 12.68 -1.94 34.23
C SER A 104 12.85 -2.21 32.74
N LYS A 105 12.09 -3.19 32.22
CA LYS A 105 12.13 -3.56 30.80
C LYS A 105 10.73 -3.77 30.25
N LYS A 106 10.40 -3.04 29.18
CA LYS A 106 9.11 -3.19 28.51
C LYS A 106 9.04 -4.50 27.71
N VAL A 107 7.93 -5.23 27.84
CA VAL A 107 7.65 -6.49 27.15
C VAL A 107 6.34 -6.34 26.37
N TYR A 108 6.39 -6.69 25.08
CA TYR A 108 5.32 -6.34 24.14
C TYR A 108 4.35 -7.47 23.85
N ARG A 109 4.69 -8.72 24.18
CA ARG A 109 3.79 -9.86 24.00
C ARG A 109 3.23 -10.29 25.36
N SER A 110 1.94 -10.61 25.42
CA SER A 110 1.36 -11.24 26.60
C SER A 110 1.83 -12.69 26.69
N GLY A 111 2.08 -13.17 27.91
CA GLY A 111 2.48 -14.55 28.10
C GLY A 111 3.04 -14.82 29.50
N GLU A 112 3.30 -16.09 29.75
CA GLU A 112 4.08 -16.54 30.89
C GLU A 112 5.54 -16.70 30.44
N TYR A 113 6.45 -16.08 31.16
CA TYR A 113 7.86 -16.01 30.81
C TYR A 113 8.73 -16.48 31.96
N LYS A 114 9.95 -16.88 31.63
CA LYS A 114 11.00 -17.20 32.59
C LYS A 114 12.19 -16.29 32.37
N LEU A 115 12.55 -15.55 33.41
CA LEU A 115 13.79 -14.79 33.47
C LEU A 115 14.92 -15.72 33.95
N TYR A 116 15.92 -15.92 33.10
CA TYR A 116 17.15 -16.64 33.42
C TYR A 116 18.18 -15.65 33.93
N ILE A 117 18.76 -15.94 35.09
CA ILE A 117 19.72 -15.06 35.77
C ILE A 117 20.97 -15.85 36.09
N ALA A 118 22.14 -15.41 35.63
CA ALA A 118 23.40 -16.08 35.91
C ALA A 118 24.50 -15.10 36.29
N ALA A 119 25.37 -15.49 37.23
CA ALA A 119 26.60 -14.75 37.51
C ALA A 119 27.58 -14.95 36.34
N VAL A 120 28.22 -13.87 35.91
CA VAL A 120 29.28 -13.88 34.90
C VAL A 120 30.61 -13.87 35.64
N THR A 121 31.48 -14.84 35.37
CA THR A 121 32.81 -14.95 36.00
C THR A 121 33.91 -15.00 34.95
N ARG A 122 35.19 -14.88 35.36
CA ARG A 122 36.33 -15.11 34.43
C ARG A 122 36.33 -16.52 33.81
N ALA A 123 35.73 -17.50 34.47
CA ALA A 123 35.66 -18.89 34.01
C ALA A 123 34.43 -19.18 33.11
N GLY A 124 33.55 -18.20 32.90
CA GLY A 124 32.29 -18.34 32.14
C GLY A 124 31.04 -17.99 32.95
N ALA A 125 29.87 -18.32 32.41
CA ALA A 125 28.58 -18.10 33.07
C ALA A 125 28.26 -19.23 34.08
N GLY A 126 27.81 -18.86 35.27
CA GLY A 126 27.33 -19.80 36.28
C GLY A 126 26.00 -20.47 35.89
N ILE A 127 25.54 -21.42 36.70
CA ILE A 127 24.24 -22.09 36.48
C ILE A 127 23.11 -21.05 36.64
N PRO A 128 22.23 -20.89 35.64
CA PRO A 128 21.16 -19.90 35.73
C PRO A 128 20.09 -20.26 36.76
N ARG A 129 19.62 -19.26 37.51
CA ARG A 129 18.38 -19.30 38.28
C ARG A 129 17.21 -18.88 37.38
N GLU A 130 16.08 -19.58 37.49
CA GLU A 130 14.82 -19.24 36.82
C GLU A 130 13.90 -18.43 37.75
N VAL A 131 13.38 -17.30 37.26
CA VAL A 131 12.36 -16.50 37.95
C VAL A 131 11.16 -16.32 37.01
N PRO A 132 9.98 -16.88 37.34
CA PRO A 132 8.80 -16.73 36.50
C PRO A 132 8.18 -15.34 36.63
N PHE A 133 7.62 -14.83 35.55
CA PHE A 133 6.76 -13.63 35.54
C PHE A 133 5.70 -13.74 34.44
N THR A 134 4.60 -13.01 34.56
CA THR A 134 3.49 -13.04 33.61
C THR A 134 3.22 -11.64 33.08
N VAL A 135 3.18 -11.49 31.77
CA VAL A 135 2.79 -10.24 31.10
C VAL A 135 1.35 -10.37 30.65
N SER A 136 0.48 -9.49 31.17
CA SER A 136 -0.96 -9.68 31.03
C SER A 136 -1.55 -9.13 29.72
N LYS A 137 -0.93 -8.11 29.11
CA LYS A 137 -1.47 -7.45 27.91
C LYS A 137 -0.56 -7.69 26.71
N ASN A 138 -1.15 -7.82 25.53
CA ASN A 138 -0.40 -7.82 24.28
C ASN A 138 -0.34 -6.38 23.76
N LEU A 139 0.87 -5.86 23.57
CA LEU A 139 1.16 -4.55 22.98
C LEU A 139 1.75 -4.67 21.58
N LEU A 140 2.02 -5.88 21.08
CA LEU A 140 2.35 -6.13 19.69
C LEU A 140 1.07 -6.04 18.84
N LEU A 141 1.11 -5.22 17.80
CA LEU A 141 0.00 -5.07 16.88
C LEU A 141 -0.03 -6.22 15.86
N GLU A 142 -0.86 -7.23 16.14
CA GLU A 142 -1.19 -8.30 15.19
C GLU A 142 -2.59 -8.08 14.57
N THR A 143 -3.49 -7.44 15.32
CA THR A 143 -4.84 -7.09 14.91
C THR A 143 -5.16 -5.65 15.28
N LEU A 144 -5.59 -4.86 14.30
CA LEU A 144 -6.04 -3.49 14.48
C LEU A 144 -7.57 -3.44 14.53
N SER A 145 -8.10 -2.99 15.67
CA SER A 145 -9.52 -2.81 15.94
C SER A 145 -9.72 -1.59 16.85
N PRO A 146 -10.94 -1.07 17.00
CA PRO A 146 -11.22 -0.05 18.01
C PRO A 146 -10.87 -0.50 19.44
N ASP A 147 -10.96 -1.80 19.75
CA ASP A 147 -10.77 -2.34 21.10
C ASP A 147 -9.30 -2.29 21.58
N VAL A 148 -8.34 -2.35 20.64
CA VAL A 148 -6.91 -2.19 20.96
C VAL A 148 -6.48 -0.73 21.09
N LEU A 149 -7.42 0.22 20.94
CA LEU A 149 -7.23 1.66 21.09
C LEU A 149 -8.11 2.18 22.25
N PRO A 150 -7.86 1.74 23.49
CA PRO A 150 -8.82 1.90 24.59
C PRO A 150 -8.94 3.34 25.12
N GLN A 151 -7.99 4.21 24.81
CA GLN A 151 -7.98 5.57 25.35
C GLN A 151 -8.86 6.48 24.51
N GLU A 152 -9.94 6.97 25.07
CA GLU A 152 -10.69 8.07 24.47
C GLU A 152 -9.90 9.38 24.62
N VAL A 153 -9.57 10.00 23.49
CA VAL A 153 -8.89 11.29 23.42
C VAL A 153 -9.80 12.28 22.74
N THR A 154 -9.93 13.43 23.36
CA THR A 154 -10.82 14.50 22.95
C THR A 154 -9.95 15.69 22.58
N ILE A 155 -10.04 16.18 21.35
CA ILE A 155 -9.18 17.25 20.85
C ILE A 155 -10.00 18.43 20.37
N ASN A 156 -9.68 19.62 20.88
CA ASN A 156 -10.31 20.86 20.45
C ASN A 156 -9.72 21.29 19.11
N ILE A 157 -10.57 21.42 18.09
CA ILE A 157 -10.14 21.71 16.72
C ILE A 157 -10.03 23.21 16.51
N ASP A 158 -10.84 24.01 17.22
CA ASP A 158 -10.78 25.46 17.17
C ASP A 158 -11.09 26.11 18.53
N ASP A 159 -10.95 27.43 18.57
CA ASP A 159 -11.19 28.26 19.76
C ASP A 159 -12.69 28.39 20.12
N ASN A 160 -13.60 27.88 19.27
CA ASN A 160 -15.05 27.91 19.49
C ASN A 160 -15.53 26.70 20.31
N GLY A 161 -14.61 25.84 20.76
CA GLY A 161 -14.93 24.65 21.55
C GLY A 161 -15.48 23.51 20.69
N HIS A 162 -15.13 23.45 19.41
CA HIS A 162 -15.41 22.26 18.60
C HIS A 162 -14.47 21.13 18.96
N VAL A 163 -15.04 19.96 19.19
CA VAL A 163 -14.34 18.84 19.81
C VAL A 163 -14.45 17.60 18.96
N GLU A 164 -13.31 17.05 18.59
CA GLU A 164 -13.20 15.77 17.91
C GLU A 164 -12.81 14.66 18.88
N LYS A 165 -13.38 13.48 18.65
CA LYS A 165 -13.16 12.29 19.47
C LYS A 165 -12.36 11.25 18.71
N PHE A 166 -11.27 10.82 19.32
CA PHE A 166 -10.37 9.79 18.84
C PHE A 166 -10.27 8.66 19.86
N TYR A 167 -9.99 7.46 19.38
CA TYR A 167 -9.60 6.31 20.19
C TYR A 167 -8.11 6.06 19.97
N LYS A 168 -7.32 6.11 21.04
CA LYS A 168 -5.86 6.06 21.01
C LYS A 168 -5.35 4.77 21.66
N GLY A 169 -4.28 4.22 21.09
CA GLY A 169 -3.46 3.18 21.71
C GLY A 169 -1.99 3.35 21.34
N GLU A 170 -1.10 2.95 22.24
CA GLU A 170 0.34 2.85 21.97
C GLU A 170 0.74 1.40 21.82
N LEU A 171 1.19 1.03 20.62
CA LEU A 171 1.45 -0.36 20.25
C LEU A 171 2.82 -0.48 19.59
N TYR A 172 3.48 -1.60 19.81
CA TYR A 172 4.68 -1.99 19.08
C TYR A 172 4.27 -2.62 17.76
N ILE A 173 4.88 -2.19 16.68
CA ILE A 173 4.63 -2.72 15.33
C ILE A 173 5.97 -3.17 14.77
N GLU A 174 6.01 -4.37 14.21
CA GLU A 174 7.21 -4.93 13.55
C GLU A 174 7.26 -4.50 12.08
N GLU A 175 8.44 -4.09 11.59
CA GLU A 175 8.66 -3.76 10.18
C GLU A 175 8.20 -4.89 9.27
N SER A 176 7.50 -4.54 8.19
CA SER A 176 6.95 -5.50 7.20
C SER A 176 5.91 -6.49 7.74
N SER A 177 5.43 -6.34 8.97
CA SER A 177 4.36 -7.18 9.52
C SER A 177 3.05 -7.02 8.75
N GLU A 178 2.31 -8.12 8.65
CA GLU A 178 0.92 -8.12 8.19
C GLU A 178 0.00 -8.02 9.41
N ILE A 179 -0.95 -7.10 9.34
CA ILE A 179 -1.87 -6.79 10.43
C ILE A 179 -3.29 -7.05 9.93
N THR A 180 -4.03 -7.79 10.74
CA THR A 180 -5.45 -8.06 10.47
C THR A 180 -6.29 -6.86 10.91
N LEU A 181 -7.18 -6.37 10.06
CA LEU A 181 -8.16 -5.36 10.42
C LEU A 181 -9.46 -6.03 10.89
N THR A 182 -10.05 -5.54 11.98
CA THR A 182 -11.34 -6.03 12.47
C THR A 182 -12.25 -4.88 12.95
N GLY A 183 -13.53 -5.20 13.17
CA GLY A 183 -14.54 -4.22 13.60
C GLY A 183 -14.75 -3.12 12.56
N ALA A 184 -15.01 -1.90 13.02
CA ALA A 184 -15.27 -0.74 12.15
C ALA A 184 -14.08 -0.36 11.25
N ILE A 185 -12.86 -0.77 11.59
CA ILE A 185 -11.63 -0.48 10.83
C ILE A 185 -11.48 -1.41 9.61
N ALA A 186 -12.14 -2.58 9.61
CA ALA A 186 -12.11 -3.54 8.51
C ALA A 186 -12.98 -3.15 7.30
N SER A 187 -13.53 -1.94 7.29
CA SER A 187 -14.29 -1.41 6.16
C SER A 187 -13.35 -0.87 5.07
N GLU A 188 -13.73 -1.04 3.80
CA GLU A 188 -13.03 -0.41 2.68
C GLU A 188 -13.11 1.13 2.74
N ASP A 189 -14.16 1.66 3.36
CA ASP A 189 -14.31 3.09 3.64
C ASP A 189 -13.31 3.60 4.68
N ALA A 190 -12.77 2.71 5.55
CA ALA A 190 -11.84 3.12 6.58
C ALA A 190 -10.44 3.31 5.99
N ILE A 191 -9.89 4.52 6.11
CA ILE A 191 -8.54 4.83 5.63
C ILE A 191 -7.52 4.52 6.73
N VAL A 192 -6.78 3.44 6.56
CA VAL A 192 -5.68 3.08 7.46
C VAL A 192 -4.41 3.75 6.93
N ASN A 193 -3.93 4.82 7.61
CA ASN A 193 -2.86 5.73 7.18
C ASN A 193 -2.02 5.23 5.98
N LEU A 194 -2.22 5.88 4.83
CA LEU A 194 -1.71 5.43 3.53
C LEU A 194 -0.18 5.41 3.42
N ASP A 195 0.50 6.12 4.32
CA ASP A 195 1.96 6.31 4.27
C ASP A 195 2.69 5.27 5.12
N PHE A 196 2.04 4.76 6.17
CA PHE A 196 2.58 3.73 7.07
C PHE A 196 1.98 2.34 6.84
N PHE A 197 0.85 2.24 6.15
CA PHE A 197 0.20 0.97 5.85
C PHE A 197 -0.14 0.85 4.37
N LYS A 198 0.14 -0.32 3.80
CA LYS A 198 -0.34 -0.72 2.48
C LYS A 198 -1.50 -1.68 2.66
N ARG A 199 -2.68 -1.33 2.15
CA ARG A 199 -3.83 -2.25 2.16
C ARG A 199 -3.62 -3.35 1.11
N GLU A 200 -3.68 -4.61 1.55
CA GLU A 200 -3.56 -5.79 0.69
C GLU A 200 -4.95 -6.41 0.41
N SER A 201 -5.90 -6.24 1.34
CA SER A 201 -7.31 -6.63 1.21
C SER A 201 -8.20 -5.77 2.11
N ALA A 202 -9.52 -5.96 2.07
CA ALA A 202 -10.45 -5.30 3.01
C ALA A 202 -10.09 -5.53 4.49
N THR A 203 -9.47 -6.66 4.82
CA THR A 203 -9.19 -7.09 6.20
C THR A 203 -7.70 -7.20 6.52
N THR A 204 -6.81 -6.78 5.62
CA THR A 204 -5.36 -6.97 5.79
C THR A 204 -4.58 -5.77 5.31
N VAL A 205 -3.64 -5.32 6.14
CA VAL A 205 -2.68 -4.28 5.80
C VAL A 205 -1.26 -4.74 6.11
N LYS A 206 -0.30 -4.26 5.32
CA LYS A 206 1.12 -4.43 5.56
C LYS A 206 1.73 -3.15 6.12
N PHE A 207 2.47 -3.26 7.21
CA PHE A 207 3.17 -2.11 7.79
C PHE A 207 4.44 -1.75 7.02
N LEU A 208 4.63 -0.46 6.74
CA LEU A 208 5.72 0.10 5.94
C LEU A 208 6.76 0.87 6.76
N GLY A 209 6.50 1.10 8.05
CA GLY A 209 7.43 1.77 8.96
C GLY A 209 8.52 0.85 9.51
N LYS A 210 9.42 1.43 10.30
CA LYS A 210 10.44 0.69 11.06
C LYS A 210 9.84 0.06 12.30
N SER A 211 10.42 -1.05 12.77
CA SER A 211 9.98 -1.67 14.01
C SER A 211 10.09 -0.67 15.18
N GLY A 212 9.02 -0.51 15.95
CA GLY A 212 9.00 0.51 17.00
C GLY A 212 7.64 0.66 17.66
N VAL A 213 7.57 1.56 18.65
CA VAL A 213 6.32 1.91 19.31
C VAL A 213 5.70 3.12 18.61
N TYR A 214 4.40 3.02 18.34
CA TYR A 214 3.61 4.02 17.64
C TYR A 214 2.35 4.34 18.44
N SER A 215 1.96 5.62 18.44
CA SER A 215 0.62 6.06 18.82
C SER A 215 -0.30 5.94 17.61
N LEU A 216 -1.37 5.15 17.71
CA LEU A 216 -2.42 5.07 16.71
C LEU A 216 -3.67 5.79 17.22
N TYR A 217 -4.35 6.51 16.33
CA TYR A 217 -5.57 7.25 16.62
C TYR A 217 -6.64 6.84 15.61
N TRP A 218 -7.76 6.32 16.08
CA TRP A 218 -8.94 6.03 15.28
C TRP A 218 -9.99 7.12 15.44
N ASN A 219 -10.41 7.72 14.34
CA ASN A 219 -11.56 8.62 14.31
C ASN A 219 -12.74 7.93 13.59
N PRO A 220 -13.82 7.57 14.29
CA PRO A 220 -14.96 6.88 13.69
C PRO A 220 -15.79 7.75 12.75
N VAL A 221 -15.79 9.08 12.94
CA VAL A 221 -16.54 10.02 12.08
C VAL A 221 -15.80 10.25 10.78
N ARG A 222 -14.47 10.45 10.85
CA ARG A 222 -13.61 10.59 9.67
C ARG A 222 -13.32 9.26 8.99
N LYS A 223 -13.65 8.14 9.62
CA LYS A 223 -13.29 6.79 9.18
C LYS A 223 -11.80 6.68 8.84
N ASN A 224 -10.90 7.20 9.68
CA ASN A 224 -9.46 7.12 9.42
C ASN A 224 -8.61 6.77 10.65
N ILE A 225 -7.48 6.13 10.39
CA ILE A 225 -6.42 5.86 11.37
C ILE A 225 -5.27 6.83 11.08
N ILE A 226 -4.85 7.54 12.11
CA ILE A 226 -3.63 8.34 12.14
C ILE A 226 -2.58 7.60 12.97
N ILE A 227 -1.32 7.69 12.58
CA ILE A 227 -0.20 7.05 13.26
C ILE A 227 0.93 8.05 13.46
N GLU A 228 1.49 8.08 14.67
CA GLU A 228 2.68 8.87 14.99
C GLU A 228 3.71 7.97 15.70
N PRO A 229 5.00 8.06 15.37
CA PRO A 229 6.04 7.41 16.15
C PRO A 229 6.09 8.01 17.56
N THR A 230 6.35 7.18 18.59
CA THR A 230 6.59 7.68 19.95
C THR A 230 8.04 8.11 20.18
N THR A 231 8.94 7.75 19.25
CA THR A 231 10.32 8.27 19.21
C THR A 231 10.33 9.71 18.70
N ALA A 232 11.46 10.40 18.85
CA ALA A 232 11.64 11.72 18.27
C ALA A 232 11.32 11.71 16.76
N ILE A 233 10.50 12.67 16.34
CA ILE A 233 10.22 12.93 14.92
C ILE A 233 11.37 13.82 14.44
N GLU A 234 12.39 13.19 13.88
CA GLU A 234 13.55 13.88 13.33
C GLU A 234 14.26 13.03 12.26
N LYS A 235 15.13 13.67 11.48
CA LYS A 235 16.06 12.99 10.57
C LYS A 235 16.88 11.93 11.31
N PRO A 236 17.16 10.78 10.69
CA PRO A 236 16.88 10.43 9.29
C PRO A 236 15.50 9.77 9.07
N ASN A 237 14.71 9.56 10.12
CA ASN A 237 13.55 8.67 10.03
C ASN A 237 12.27 9.40 9.63
N TYR A 238 12.11 10.64 10.08
CA TYR A 238 10.86 11.36 9.93
C TYR A 238 11.08 12.83 9.59
N PHE A 239 10.08 13.36 8.90
CA PHE A 239 9.83 14.77 8.72
C PHE A 239 8.42 15.09 9.19
N VAL A 240 8.10 16.36 9.30
CA VAL A 240 6.76 16.79 9.65
C VAL A 240 6.31 17.95 8.76
N PHE A 241 5.12 17.83 8.18
CA PHE A 241 4.41 18.99 7.65
C PHE A 241 3.68 19.68 8.79
N THR A 242 3.82 20.99 8.91
CA THR A 242 2.97 21.81 9.79
C THR A 242 2.56 23.08 9.06
N GLY A 243 1.45 23.64 9.50
CA GLY A 243 0.81 24.85 9.01
C GLY A 243 -0.69 24.63 8.84
N PRO A 244 -1.51 25.68 8.80
CA PRO A 244 -2.96 25.56 8.62
C PRO A 244 -3.35 25.05 7.23
N GLY A 245 -4.46 24.31 7.15
CA GLY A 245 -5.08 23.94 5.87
C GLY A 245 -4.63 22.62 5.25
N ILE A 246 -3.86 21.78 5.96
CA ILE A 246 -3.51 20.42 5.51
C ILE A 246 -4.18 19.37 6.39
N GLY A 247 -4.43 18.15 5.92
CA GLY A 247 -5.10 17.15 6.74
C GLY A 247 -4.84 15.72 6.32
N TYR A 248 -5.40 14.79 7.09
CA TYR A 248 -5.27 13.36 6.82
C TYR A 248 -6.35 12.86 5.84
N PRO A 249 -6.01 11.88 4.99
CA PRO A 249 -6.98 11.26 4.09
C PRO A 249 -8.20 10.64 4.79
N THR A 250 -9.36 10.73 4.13
CA THR A 250 -10.65 10.22 4.59
C THR A 250 -11.57 9.88 3.40
N THR A 251 -12.56 9.00 3.58
CA THR A 251 -13.62 8.79 2.58
C THR A 251 -14.84 9.68 2.79
N VAL A 252 -14.84 10.46 3.88
CA VAL A 252 -15.99 11.27 4.31
C VAL A 252 -15.84 12.69 3.77
N SER A 253 -16.92 13.25 3.23
CA SER A 253 -16.90 14.60 2.66
C SER A 253 -16.72 15.67 3.74
N SER A 254 -16.19 16.83 3.34
CA SER A 254 -16.07 17.97 4.24
C SER A 254 -17.43 18.43 4.81
N GLU A 255 -18.51 18.30 4.03
CA GLU A 255 -19.88 18.59 4.46
C GLU A 255 -20.38 17.65 5.56
N GLU A 256 -20.11 16.35 5.45
CA GLU A 256 -20.53 15.36 6.44
C GLU A 256 -19.75 15.51 7.75
N ILE A 257 -18.44 15.77 7.65
CA ILE A 257 -17.60 16.06 8.83
C ILE A 257 -18.11 17.33 9.53
N LYS A 258 -18.41 18.38 8.76
CA LYS A 258 -18.99 19.63 9.26
C LYS A 258 -20.36 19.40 9.91
N ALA A 259 -21.20 18.54 9.34
CA ALA A 259 -22.49 18.19 9.93
C ALA A 259 -22.34 17.46 11.27
N ALA A 260 -21.30 16.63 11.42
CA ALA A 260 -21.02 15.88 12.64
C ALA A 260 -20.40 16.74 13.75
N TYR A 261 -19.53 17.70 13.41
CA TYR A 261 -18.74 18.45 14.39
C TYR A 261 -19.09 19.95 14.52
N GLY A 262 -19.86 20.54 13.61
CA GLY A 262 -20.25 21.95 13.66
C GLY A 262 -19.52 22.86 12.66
N ALA A 263 -19.53 24.18 12.90
CA ALA A 263 -19.00 25.17 11.96
C ALA A 263 -17.47 25.28 12.04
N GLY A 264 -16.78 24.61 11.11
CA GLY A 264 -15.32 24.57 10.95
C GLY A 264 -15.04 23.22 10.33
N ASP A 265 -14.34 23.12 9.20
CA ASP A 265 -14.31 21.86 8.44
C ASP A 265 -13.62 20.70 9.20
N GLY A 266 -12.94 21.00 10.31
CA GLY A 266 -12.22 20.09 11.22
C GLY A 266 -11.10 19.27 10.56
N ARG A 267 -11.13 19.22 9.23
CA ARG A 267 -10.40 18.31 8.36
C ARG A 267 -8.98 18.75 8.19
N TYR A 268 -8.75 20.05 8.34
CA TYR A 268 -7.44 20.61 8.24
C TYR A 268 -6.87 20.99 9.60
N THR A 269 -5.56 20.94 9.64
CA THR A 269 -4.74 21.50 10.69
C THR A 269 -5.04 22.98 10.83
N THR A 270 -4.94 23.47 12.06
CA THR A 270 -5.42 24.82 12.40
C THR A 270 -4.32 25.80 12.80
N ALA A 271 -3.10 25.32 13.01
CA ALA A 271 -2.01 26.15 13.48
C ALA A 271 -0.64 25.70 12.95
N TRP A 272 0.30 26.64 13.02
CA TRP A 272 1.71 26.38 12.89
C TRP A 272 2.27 25.93 14.23
N ASP A 273 2.40 24.62 14.43
CA ASP A 273 3.01 24.05 15.61
C ASP A 273 3.50 22.62 15.32
N PRO A 274 4.78 22.44 14.96
CA PRO A 274 5.31 21.11 14.65
C PRO A 274 5.39 20.19 15.89
N GLY A 275 5.34 20.76 17.10
CA GLY A 275 5.59 20.05 18.35
C GLY A 275 4.33 19.52 19.06
N ARG A 276 3.15 20.04 18.73
CA ARG A 276 1.94 19.83 19.53
C ARG A 276 1.30 18.45 19.38
N ASN A 277 0.54 18.21 18.30
CA ASN A 277 -0.18 16.94 18.11
C ASN A 277 -0.70 16.79 16.67
N ILE A 278 -1.47 15.73 16.43
CA ILE A 278 -2.09 15.38 15.14
C ILE A 278 -3.01 16.46 14.53
N LEU A 279 -3.39 17.53 15.24
CA LEU A 279 -4.15 18.66 14.68
C LEU A 279 -3.28 19.75 14.08
N THR A 280 -1.97 19.76 14.31
CA THR A 280 -1.10 20.81 13.82
C THR A 280 -0.07 20.28 12.83
N ARG A 281 -0.05 18.96 12.64
CA ARG A 281 1.01 18.30 11.90
C ARG A 281 0.62 16.98 11.22
N VAL A 282 1.35 16.67 10.15
CA VAL A 282 1.35 15.37 9.46
C VAL A 282 2.77 14.83 9.42
N VAL A 283 2.97 13.59 9.86
CA VAL A 283 4.28 12.94 9.86
C VAL A 283 4.59 12.37 8.47
N MET A 284 5.76 12.69 7.93
CA MET A 284 6.29 12.10 6.71
C MET A 284 7.23 10.94 7.05
N ARG A 285 6.99 9.78 6.43
CA ARG A 285 7.83 8.58 6.63
C ARG A 285 9.02 8.61 5.69
N ASN A 286 10.21 8.24 6.17
CA ASN A 286 11.34 7.94 5.30
C ASN A 286 11.05 6.72 4.40
N THR A 287 11.19 6.87 3.09
CA THR A 287 10.92 5.82 2.08
C THR A 287 12.19 5.36 1.35
N GLY A 288 13.33 6.00 1.62
CA GLY A 288 14.61 5.71 1.00
C GLY A 288 15.66 6.74 1.40
N THR A 289 16.83 6.70 0.77
CA THR A 289 17.93 7.64 1.03
C THR A 289 17.43 9.08 0.89
N ASP A 290 17.45 9.81 2.01
CA ASP A 290 17.01 11.20 2.14
C ASP A 290 15.60 11.50 1.61
N THR A 291 14.77 10.49 1.38
CA THR A 291 13.46 10.63 0.72
C THR A 291 12.34 10.35 1.71
N TYR A 292 11.37 11.26 1.75
CA TYR A 292 10.26 11.25 2.71
C TYR A 292 8.94 11.42 1.98
N GLU A 293 7.90 10.77 2.48
CA GLU A 293 6.58 10.78 1.85
C GLU A 293 5.46 11.00 2.87
N ALA A 294 4.47 11.80 2.49
CA ALA A 294 3.18 11.86 3.16
C ALA A 294 2.06 12.09 2.15
N THR A 295 0.88 11.60 2.48
CA THR A 295 -0.36 11.79 1.74
C THR A 295 -1.29 12.69 2.53
N ILE A 296 -1.64 13.84 1.97
CA ILE A 296 -2.42 14.88 2.67
C ILE A 296 -3.61 15.36 1.83
N CYS A 297 -4.68 15.82 2.47
CA CYS A 297 -5.61 16.75 1.82
C CYS A 297 -5.15 18.19 2.03
N ILE A 298 -5.46 19.06 1.07
CA ILE A 298 -5.03 20.47 1.09
C ILE A 298 -6.23 21.36 0.82
N ASN A 299 -6.46 22.34 1.69
CA ASN A 299 -7.47 23.38 1.50
C ASN A 299 -6.95 24.47 0.55
N GLN A 300 -7.82 25.15 -0.19
CA GLN A 300 -7.46 26.24 -1.10
C GLN A 300 -6.65 27.35 -0.39
N GLY A 301 -6.96 27.63 0.87
CA GLY A 301 -6.25 28.63 1.70
C GLY A 301 -5.11 28.06 2.54
N ALA A 302 -4.63 26.85 2.25
CA ALA A 302 -3.57 26.23 3.06
C ALA A 302 -2.25 26.99 2.97
N THR A 303 -1.52 26.98 4.09
CA THR A 303 -0.18 27.53 4.17
C THR A 303 0.63 26.60 5.07
N PHE A 304 1.59 25.87 4.51
CA PHE A 304 2.34 24.84 5.24
C PHE A 304 3.74 24.65 4.68
N LYS A 305 4.62 23.96 5.39
CA LYS A 305 5.92 23.51 4.85
C LYS A 305 6.49 22.35 5.68
N PRO A 306 7.46 21.60 5.14
CA PRO A 306 8.08 20.52 5.89
C PRO A 306 9.20 21.03 6.82
N PHE A 307 9.33 20.37 7.98
CA PHE A 307 10.36 20.58 8.99
C PHE A 307 11.09 19.26 9.24
N SER A 308 12.40 19.35 9.46
CA SER A 308 13.23 18.17 9.72
C SER A 308 13.12 17.62 11.15
N ASN A 309 12.39 18.31 12.03
CA ASN A 309 12.02 17.83 13.35
C ASN A 309 10.72 18.48 13.85
N ALA A 310 10.27 18.08 15.04
CA ALA A 310 9.09 18.63 15.71
C ALA A 310 9.33 19.97 16.44
N ASN A 311 10.37 20.74 16.07
CA ASN A 311 10.71 22.02 16.70
C ASN A 311 10.73 23.17 15.67
N TRP A 312 10.70 24.40 16.20
CA TRP A 312 10.91 25.61 15.40
C TRP A 312 12.40 25.84 15.07
N GLY A 313 12.67 26.50 13.95
CA GLY A 313 14.02 26.94 13.57
C GLY A 313 14.72 26.13 12.46
N ASP A 314 14.09 25.07 11.96
CA ASP A 314 14.60 24.21 10.88
C ASP A 314 13.77 24.31 9.58
N ASP A 315 13.24 25.49 9.28
CA ASP A 315 12.40 25.76 8.13
C ASP A 315 13.18 25.95 6.81
N LEU A 316 14.07 25.00 6.50
CA LEU A 316 14.96 25.01 5.33
C LEU A 316 14.26 24.82 3.97
N TYR A 317 12.95 24.58 3.99
CA TYR A 317 12.14 24.10 2.87
C TYR A 317 11.07 25.11 2.42
N ALA A 318 11.35 26.41 2.53
CA ALA A 318 10.55 27.42 1.83
C ALA A 318 10.43 27.10 0.32
N ALA A 319 9.33 27.48 -0.32
CA ALA A 319 8.99 27.11 -1.69
C ALA A 319 10.10 27.49 -2.69
N GLN A 320 10.67 28.69 -2.56
CA GLN A 320 11.77 29.17 -3.42
C GLN A 320 13.07 28.34 -3.28
N ASN A 321 13.20 27.55 -2.22
CA ASN A 321 14.34 26.67 -1.99
C ASN A 321 14.10 25.25 -2.51
N CYS A 322 12.91 24.95 -3.02
CA CYS A 322 12.51 23.62 -3.48
C CYS A 322 12.30 23.61 -4.99
N THR A 323 12.54 22.45 -5.61
CA THR A 323 12.19 22.23 -7.03
C THR A 323 10.97 21.33 -7.11
N PHE A 324 9.83 21.90 -7.50
CA PHE A 324 8.56 21.18 -7.60
C PHE A 324 8.40 20.52 -8.97
N THR A 325 7.91 19.28 -8.98
CA THR A 325 7.58 18.51 -10.18
C THR A 325 6.26 17.76 -9.98
N GLY A 326 5.53 17.50 -11.06
CA GLY A 326 4.14 17.01 -11.01
C GLY A 326 3.15 18.17 -11.00
N SER A 327 2.06 18.06 -10.25
CA SER A 327 0.94 19.01 -10.32
C SER A 327 1.40 20.38 -9.82
N PRO A 328 1.40 21.42 -10.68
CA PRO A 328 1.90 22.74 -10.30
C PRO A 328 0.81 23.42 -9.47
N ILE A 329 0.71 23.04 -8.19
CA ILE A 329 -0.35 23.52 -7.31
C ILE A 329 0.13 24.54 -6.27
N PHE A 330 1.44 24.81 -6.14
CA PHE A 330 1.95 25.75 -5.13
C PHE A 330 2.56 27.02 -5.72
N ASN A 331 2.49 28.10 -4.94
CA ASN A 331 3.18 29.36 -5.22
C ASN A 331 4.70 29.21 -5.05
N SER A 332 5.46 30.09 -5.71
CA SER A 332 6.91 29.97 -5.86
C SER A 332 7.75 30.62 -4.74
N GLU A 333 7.13 31.24 -3.73
CA GLU A 333 7.85 31.97 -2.67
C GLU A 333 7.20 31.79 -1.29
N GLY A 334 8.03 31.65 -0.26
CA GLY A 334 7.62 31.58 1.14
C GLY A 334 7.17 30.19 1.57
N ASP A 335 6.09 30.14 2.35
CA ASP A 335 5.46 28.88 2.74
C ASP A 335 4.73 28.25 1.54
N TRP A 336 4.59 26.93 1.54
CA TRP A 336 3.89 26.24 0.47
C TRP A 336 2.41 26.58 0.59
N SER A 337 1.92 27.30 -0.41
CA SER A 337 0.55 27.81 -0.47
C SER A 337 -0.03 27.49 -1.84
N PRO A 338 -1.28 27.02 -1.92
CA PRO A 338 -1.86 26.64 -3.20
C PRO A 338 -2.07 27.80 -4.17
N ASN A 339 -1.91 27.56 -5.47
CA ASN A 339 -2.07 28.54 -6.54
C ASN A 339 -3.50 28.51 -7.13
N SER A 340 -4.53 28.63 -6.28
CA SER A 340 -5.96 28.68 -6.65
C SER A 340 -6.57 27.48 -7.42
N ASN A 341 -5.77 26.60 -8.03
CA ASN A 341 -6.19 25.42 -8.82
C ASN A 341 -6.27 24.12 -7.99
N LEU A 342 -6.74 24.21 -6.74
CA LEU A 342 -6.97 23.01 -5.93
C LEU A 342 -8.37 22.47 -6.13
N ASP A 343 -8.46 21.16 -6.35
CA ASP A 343 -9.73 20.47 -6.24
C ASP A 343 -10.19 20.46 -4.80
N LYS A 344 -11.44 20.86 -4.60
CA LYS A 344 -12.10 20.72 -3.32
C LYS A 344 -12.02 19.25 -2.88
N ASP A 345 -11.56 19.02 -1.66
CA ASP A 345 -11.41 17.70 -1.05
C ASP A 345 -10.39 16.76 -1.75
N GLY A 346 -9.51 17.30 -2.59
CA GLY A 346 -8.43 16.54 -3.24
C GLY A 346 -7.35 16.06 -2.27
N TYR A 347 -6.77 14.89 -2.56
CA TYR A 347 -5.61 14.35 -1.85
C TYR A 347 -4.37 14.38 -2.72
N TYR A 348 -3.23 14.62 -2.09
CA TYR A 348 -1.94 14.74 -2.75
C TYR A 348 -0.89 13.95 -1.98
N ARG A 349 -0.18 13.08 -2.67
CA ARG A 349 1.04 12.44 -2.19
C ARG A 349 2.21 13.34 -2.50
N ILE A 350 2.91 13.76 -1.46
CA ILE A 350 4.08 14.60 -1.54
C ILE A 350 5.31 13.78 -1.19
N THR A 351 6.24 13.68 -2.14
CA THR A 351 7.55 13.07 -1.94
C THR A 351 8.60 14.18 -1.88
N LEU A 352 9.33 14.28 -0.76
CA LEU A 352 10.41 15.24 -0.54
C LEU A 352 11.76 14.50 -0.52
N ASN A 353 12.69 14.90 -1.38
CA ASN A 353 14.10 14.56 -1.19
C ASN A 353 14.80 15.67 -0.40
N SER A 354 15.23 15.36 0.82
CA SER A 354 15.76 16.34 1.76
C SER A 354 17.16 16.86 1.40
N ALA A 355 17.92 16.13 0.56
CA ALA A 355 19.26 16.49 0.12
C ALA A 355 19.23 17.40 -1.11
N THR A 356 18.42 17.06 -2.12
CA THR A 356 18.29 17.84 -3.36
C THR A 356 17.22 18.93 -3.27
N LYS A 357 16.35 18.87 -2.26
CA LYS A 357 15.13 19.70 -2.12
C LYS A 357 14.16 19.54 -3.30
N ALA A 358 14.23 18.41 -4.00
CA ALA A 358 13.24 18.04 -5.00
C ALA A 358 11.94 17.63 -4.31
N VAL A 359 10.82 18.17 -4.78
CA VAL A 359 9.48 17.86 -4.30
C VAL A 359 8.66 17.33 -5.47
N ILE A 360 8.11 16.14 -5.32
CA ILE A 360 7.20 15.55 -6.30
C ILE A 360 5.81 15.55 -5.69
N ILE A 361 4.85 16.14 -6.40
CA ILE A 361 3.45 16.20 -5.99
C ILE A 361 2.64 15.36 -6.97
N ARG A 362 1.88 14.41 -6.44
CA ARG A 362 0.96 13.61 -7.23
C ARG A 362 -0.41 13.67 -6.60
N LYS A 363 -1.44 14.01 -7.36
CA LYS A 363 -2.81 13.83 -6.89
C LYS A 363 -3.06 12.33 -6.64
N VAL A 364 -3.78 11.99 -5.57
CA VAL A 364 -4.14 10.61 -5.24
C VAL A 364 -5.60 10.49 -4.81
N SER A 365 -6.22 9.33 -5.00
CA SER A 365 -7.56 9.05 -4.48
C SER A 365 -7.54 9.04 -2.95
N ALA A 366 -8.72 9.04 -2.32
CA ALA A 366 -8.84 8.87 -0.86
C ALA A 366 -8.14 7.58 -0.34
N THR A 367 -8.01 6.57 -1.20
CA THR A 367 -7.36 5.28 -0.92
C THR A 367 -5.89 5.24 -1.34
N GLY A 368 -5.31 6.36 -1.81
CA GLY A 368 -3.88 6.50 -2.10
C GLY A 368 -3.44 6.03 -3.47
N GLU A 369 -4.38 5.79 -4.39
CA GLU A 369 -4.07 5.49 -5.78
C GLU A 369 -3.67 6.77 -6.50
N VAL A 370 -2.51 6.77 -7.17
CA VAL A 370 -2.07 7.95 -7.92
C VAL A 370 -3.06 8.24 -9.04
N ILE A 371 -3.63 9.44 -8.95
CA ILE A 371 -4.45 10.06 -9.98
C ILE A 371 -3.46 10.78 -10.88
N GLU A 372 -3.29 10.25 -12.08
CA GLU A 372 -2.50 10.91 -13.10
C GLU A 372 -3.34 12.03 -13.74
N GLU A 373 -3.39 13.19 -13.09
CA GLU A 373 -4.06 14.38 -13.64
C GLU A 373 -3.17 15.22 -14.55
N ASP A 374 -1.85 15.07 -14.47
CA ASP A 374 -0.92 15.77 -15.37
C ASP A 374 -0.67 14.95 -16.64
N ILE A 375 -1.68 14.85 -17.50
CA ILE A 375 -1.36 14.77 -18.92
C ILE A 375 -1.04 16.19 -19.35
N ASP A 376 0.22 16.57 -19.21
CA ASP A 376 0.75 17.81 -19.78
C ASP A 376 0.20 17.98 -21.21
N GLU A 377 -0.77 18.88 -21.38
CA GLU A 377 -1.40 19.20 -22.69
C GLU A 377 -0.33 19.76 -23.66
N GLY A 378 0.83 20.18 -23.12
CA GLY A 378 1.92 20.85 -23.82
C GLY A 378 3.03 19.97 -24.39
N GLY A 379 2.97 18.64 -24.27
CA GLY A 379 4.01 17.75 -24.78
C GLY A 379 3.79 17.31 -26.23
N ASN A 380 3.76 18.23 -27.21
CA ASN A 380 3.83 17.82 -28.61
C ASN A 380 5.31 17.52 -28.93
N SER A 381 5.68 16.25 -28.90
CA SER A 381 7.04 15.70 -29.11
C SER A 381 7.65 15.99 -30.49
N GLY A 382 7.04 16.87 -31.29
CA GLY A 382 7.41 17.16 -32.67
C GLY A 382 7.11 16.00 -33.64
N ILE A 383 6.35 15.00 -33.20
CA ILE A 383 6.04 13.78 -33.95
C ILE A 383 4.84 14.04 -34.86
N ASP A 384 4.92 13.53 -36.09
CA ASP A 384 3.76 13.44 -36.97
C ASP A 384 2.82 12.31 -36.49
N PRO A 385 1.59 12.62 -36.04
CA PRO A 385 0.65 11.62 -35.53
C PRO A 385 0.14 10.62 -36.58
N ASN A 386 0.53 10.81 -37.85
CA ASN A 386 0.18 9.94 -38.97
C ASN A 386 1.34 9.10 -39.49
N THR A 387 2.52 9.20 -38.89
CA THR A 387 3.67 8.38 -39.27
C THR A 387 3.97 7.35 -38.18
N PRO A 388 3.90 6.03 -38.48
CA PRO A 388 4.17 5.00 -37.48
C PRO A 388 5.65 4.94 -37.13
N ILE A 389 5.93 4.82 -35.84
CA ILE A 389 7.27 4.77 -35.29
C ILE A 389 7.75 3.32 -35.27
N LYS A 390 9.03 3.10 -35.59
CA LYS A 390 9.71 1.81 -35.39
C LYS A 390 10.66 1.96 -34.21
N SER A 391 10.29 1.42 -33.07
CA SER A 391 11.08 1.44 -31.85
C SER A 391 10.81 0.19 -31.04
N GLU A 392 11.83 -0.31 -30.35
CA GLU A 392 11.71 -1.38 -29.36
C GLU A 392 11.21 -0.84 -28.00
N ASN A 393 11.07 0.48 -27.85
CA ASN A 393 10.69 1.14 -26.60
C ASN A 393 9.37 1.89 -26.74
N PHE A 394 8.44 1.65 -25.83
CA PHE A 394 7.27 2.50 -25.63
C PHE A 394 7.57 3.56 -24.57
N ASP A 395 7.54 4.82 -24.98
CA ASP A 395 7.85 5.97 -24.12
C ASP A 395 6.89 7.11 -24.46
N LEU A 396 6.14 7.57 -23.46
CA LEU A 396 5.18 8.65 -23.63
C LEU A 396 5.85 9.98 -23.95
N ALA A 397 7.05 10.25 -23.40
CA ALA A 397 7.72 11.53 -23.58
C ALA A 397 8.16 11.76 -25.04
N THR A 398 8.56 10.67 -25.71
CA THR A 398 9.20 10.72 -27.03
C THR A 398 8.39 10.06 -28.15
N HIS A 399 7.26 9.42 -27.85
CA HIS A 399 6.45 8.71 -28.86
C HIS A 399 4.94 9.01 -28.82
N SER A 400 4.47 9.93 -27.96
CA SER A 400 3.05 10.18 -27.81
C SER A 400 2.63 11.61 -28.14
N ILE A 401 1.35 11.74 -28.50
CA ILE A 401 0.62 13.00 -28.55
C ILE A 401 -0.54 12.96 -27.54
N PHE A 402 -0.97 14.14 -27.09
CA PHE A 402 -2.19 14.28 -26.30
C PHE A 402 -3.43 14.27 -27.21
N GLY A 403 -4.50 13.61 -26.78
CA GLY A 403 -5.79 13.67 -27.44
C GLY A 403 -6.95 13.36 -26.51
N LYS A 404 -8.15 13.82 -26.90
CA LYS A 404 -9.41 13.45 -26.24
C LYS A 404 -10.18 12.44 -27.08
N VAL A 405 -10.68 11.39 -26.42
CA VAL A 405 -11.61 10.42 -27.01
C VAL A 405 -12.82 10.35 -26.09
N LYS A 406 -14.01 10.71 -26.60
CA LYS A 406 -15.26 10.70 -25.81
C LYS A 406 -15.17 11.47 -24.48
N ASP A 407 -14.50 12.62 -24.53
CA ASP A 407 -14.22 13.52 -23.40
C ASP A 407 -13.24 12.97 -22.35
N GLU A 408 -12.66 11.80 -22.60
CA GLU A 408 -11.60 11.24 -21.79
C GLU A 408 -10.22 11.55 -22.40
N SER A 409 -9.25 11.73 -21.52
CA SER A 409 -7.89 12.15 -21.88
C SER A 409 -7.00 10.95 -22.17
N TYR A 410 -6.28 10.98 -23.29
CA TYR A 410 -5.38 9.91 -23.73
C TYR A 410 -4.01 10.45 -24.16
N ARG A 411 -2.98 9.63 -23.92
CA ARG A 411 -1.73 9.68 -24.70
C ARG A 411 -1.83 8.67 -25.83
N ILE A 412 -1.67 9.13 -27.06
CA ILE A 412 -1.83 8.32 -28.26
C ILE A 412 -0.46 8.15 -28.92
N MET A 413 -0.07 6.90 -29.16
CA MET A 413 1.17 6.55 -29.85
C MET A 413 0.85 5.79 -31.14
N PHE A 414 1.66 5.94 -32.18
CA PHE A 414 1.48 5.22 -33.45
C PHE A 414 2.76 4.44 -33.79
N PHE A 415 2.68 3.11 -33.83
CA PHE A 415 3.83 2.22 -33.99
C PHE A 415 3.64 1.19 -35.09
N SER A 416 4.71 0.84 -35.80
CA SER A 416 4.81 -0.42 -36.54
C SER A 416 5.24 -1.51 -35.56
N LEU A 417 4.35 -2.48 -35.31
CA LEU A 417 4.58 -3.58 -34.38
C LEU A 417 4.80 -4.91 -35.12
N GLU A 418 5.67 -5.76 -34.59
CA GLU A 418 6.01 -7.06 -35.15
C GLU A 418 5.47 -8.19 -34.27
N LYS A 419 4.81 -9.16 -34.90
CA LYS A 419 4.22 -10.31 -34.19
C LYS A 419 5.30 -11.09 -33.42
N GLY A 420 5.06 -11.28 -32.13
CA GLY A 420 5.96 -12.00 -31.23
C GLY A 420 7.14 -11.18 -30.71
N ALA A 421 7.33 -9.95 -31.19
CA ALA A 421 8.38 -9.06 -30.69
C ALA A 421 8.07 -8.58 -29.26
N GLU A 422 9.13 -8.31 -28.51
CA GLU A 422 9.07 -7.75 -27.17
C GLU A 422 9.43 -6.26 -27.22
N TYR A 423 8.67 -5.47 -26.48
CA TYR A 423 8.84 -4.02 -26.37
C TYR A 423 9.09 -3.64 -24.91
N THR A 424 10.10 -2.81 -24.69
CA THR A 424 10.44 -2.26 -23.38
C THR A 424 9.52 -1.09 -23.07
N LEU A 425 9.09 -0.98 -21.82
CA LEU A 425 8.20 0.06 -21.32
C LEU A 425 9.01 1.08 -20.53
N ALA A 426 8.81 2.37 -20.81
CA ALA A 426 9.48 3.45 -20.09
C ALA A 426 8.48 4.30 -19.28
N GLY A 427 8.97 4.90 -18.19
CA GLY A 427 8.18 5.81 -17.36
C GLY A 427 6.88 5.15 -16.85
N ASN A 428 5.76 5.88 -16.93
CA ASN A 428 4.47 5.41 -16.42
C ASN A 428 4.04 4.08 -17.06
N LEU A 429 4.36 3.83 -18.33
CA LEU A 429 3.99 2.61 -19.05
C LEU A 429 4.55 1.33 -18.40
N ALA A 430 5.64 1.42 -17.63
CA ALA A 430 6.21 0.31 -16.88
C ALA A 430 5.45 -0.04 -15.59
N ASP A 431 4.47 0.77 -15.14
CA ASP A 431 3.70 0.46 -13.94
C ASP A 431 2.92 -0.86 -14.12
N SER A 432 3.16 -1.82 -13.22
CA SER A 432 2.49 -3.12 -13.15
C SER A 432 0.95 -3.03 -12.98
N LYS A 433 0.45 -1.86 -12.55
CA LYS A 433 -0.99 -1.60 -12.46
C LYS A 433 -1.62 -1.25 -13.81
N ILE A 434 -0.82 -0.92 -14.84
CA ILE A 434 -1.35 -0.64 -16.18
C ILE A 434 -1.74 -1.94 -16.89
N VAL A 435 -3.00 -1.99 -17.31
CA VAL A 435 -3.54 -3.09 -18.09
C VAL A 435 -3.37 -2.79 -19.57
N TYR A 436 -2.39 -3.43 -20.20
CA TYR A 436 -2.32 -3.47 -21.66
C TYR A 436 -3.46 -4.32 -22.20
N ASN A 437 -3.99 -4.02 -23.40
CA ASN A 437 -4.99 -4.85 -24.04
C ASN A 437 -4.50 -6.31 -24.08
N VAL A 438 -5.09 -7.15 -23.21
CA VAL A 438 -4.58 -8.48 -22.85
C VAL A 438 -4.72 -9.51 -23.97
N ASP A 439 -5.43 -9.17 -25.04
CA ASP A 439 -5.53 -10.01 -26.22
C ASP A 439 -4.46 -9.68 -27.24
N PHE A 440 -3.94 -8.45 -27.25
CA PHE A 440 -2.88 -8.02 -28.17
C PHE A 440 -1.50 -7.97 -27.53
N PHE A 441 -1.42 -7.94 -26.20
CA PHE A 441 -0.16 -7.90 -25.47
C PHE A 441 -0.14 -8.93 -24.34
N GLU A 442 1.02 -9.54 -24.14
CA GLU A 442 1.36 -10.34 -22.99
C GLU A 442 2.42 -9.60 -22.17
N ARG A 443 2.20 -9.39 -20.87
CA ARG A 443 3.22 -8.81 -20.00
C ARG A 443 4.24 -9.89 -19.62
N VAL A 444 5.47 -9.75 -20.11
CA VAL A 444 6.55 -10.75 -19.96
C VAL A 444 7.63 -10.29 -18.97
N GLY A 445 7.54 -9.05 -18.48
CA GLY A 445 8.38 -8.48 -17.44
C GLY A 445 7.75 -7.23 -16.81
N VAL A 446 8.39 -6.70 -15.77
CA VAL A 446 7.96 -5.45 -15.11
C VAL A 446 7.96 -4.28 -16.11
N ASP A 447 8.95 -4.23 -16.97
CA ASP A 447 9.19 -3.19 -17.96
C ASP A 447 9.05 -3.72 -19.39
N LYS A 448 8.28 -4.81 -19.60
CA LYS A 448 8.27 -5.48 -20.90
C LYS A 448 6.95 -6.14 -21.27
N VAL A 449 6.53 -5.96 -22.52
CA VAL A 449 5.38 -6.63 -23.14
C VAL A 449 5.78 -7.33 -24.44
N ARG A 450 5.12 -8.44 -24.76
CA ARG A 450 5.19 -9.13 -26.04
C ARG A 450 3.94 -8.83 -26.86
N PHE A 451 4.11 -8.48 -28.13
CA PHE A 451 3.00 -8.24 -29.03
C PHE A 451 2.47 -9.53 -29.66
N LEU A 452 1.15 -9.73 -29.63
CA LEU A 452 0.45 -10.94 -30.06
C LEU A 452 -0.37 -10.74 -31.36
N GLY A 453 -0.54 -9.49 -31.80
CA GLY A 453 -1.22 -9.16 -33.06
C GLY A 453 -0.42 -9.54 -34.30
N GLU A 454 -1.02 -9.37 -35.48
CA GLU A 454 -0.29 -9.52 -36.74
C GLU A 454 0.66 -8.34 -36.96
N THR A 455 1.78 -8.54 -37.64
CA THR A 455 2.71 -7.46 -37.96
C THR A 455 2.01 -6.36 -38.76
N GLY A 456 2.15 -5.10 -38.33
CA GLY A 456 1.49 -3.97 -38.97
C GLY A 456 1.53 -2.70 -38.13
N ASP A 457 0.79 -1.68 -38.57
CA ASP A 457 0.75 -0.37 -37.90
C ASP A 457 -0.46 -0.27 -36.97
N TYR A 458 -0.21 0.16 -35.73
CA TYR A 458 -1.19 0.21 -34.65
C TYR A 458 -1.10 1.49 -33.84
N ARG A 459 -2.25 2.02 -33.45
CA ARG A 459 -2.36 3.09 -32.47
C ARG A 459 -2.55 2.51 -31.07
N LEU A 460 -1.73 2.96 -30.13
CA LEU A 460 -1.85 2.63 -28.72
C LEU A 460 -2.42 3.84 -27.97
N TYR A 461 -3.51 3.63 -27.26
CA TYR A 461 -4.23 4.68 -26.52
C TYR A 461 -4.05 4.42 -25.04
N TYR A 462 -3.09 5.10 -24.43
CA TYR A 462 -2.89 5.06 -22.98
C TYR A 462 -3.84 6.04 -22.30
N ASN A 463 -4.73 5.52 -21.46
CA ASN A 463 -5.55 6.32 -20.56
C ASN A 463 -4.93 6.28 -19.15
N PRO A 464 -4.46 7.40 -18.61
CA PRO A 464 -3.79 7.41 -17.33
C PRO A 464 -4.75 7.37 -16.13
N ILE A 465 -6.01 7.78 -16.31
CA ILE A 465 -7.05 7.65 -15.28
C ILE A 465 -7.54 6.21 -15.21
N ARG A 466 -7.88 5.61 -16.36
CA ARG A 466 -8.27 4.19 -16.44
C ARG A 466 -7.09 3.24 -16.29
N ARG A 467 -5.85 3.72 -16.32
CA ARG A 467 -4.62 2.91 -16.30
C ARG A 467 -4.65 1.71 -17.24
N ASN A 468 -5.06 1.94 -18.48
CA ASN A 468 -5.05 0.90 -19.51
C ASN A 468 -4.49 1.42 -20.82
N VAL A 469 -4.00 0.50 -21.64
CA VAL A 469 -3.53 0.76 -23.01
C VAL A 469 -4.44 0.01 -23.96
N LEU A 470 -5.30 0.75 -24.65
CA LEU A 470 -6.14 0.22 -25.72
C LEU A 470 -5.33 0.16 -27.01
N ILE A 471 -5.75 -0.72 -27.92
CA ILE A 471 -5.16 -0.83 -29.24
C ILE A 471 -6.21 -0.53 -30.31
N GLY A 472 -5.84 0.30 -31.27
CA GLY A 472 -6.62 0.61 -32.45
C GLY A 472 -5.80 0.37 -33.72
N THR A 473 -6.50 0.21 -34.82
CA THR A 473 -5.96 0.11 -36.16
C THR A 473 -6.85 0.92 -37.10
N ASP A 474 -6.33 1.34 -38.25
CA ASP A 474 -7.10 2.11 -39.20
C ASP A 474 -8.03 1.19 -39.99
N ALA A 475 -9.34 1.49 -39.92
CA ALA A 475 -10.41 0.73 -40.57
C ALA A 475 -10.37 -0.80 -40.33
N PRO A 476 -10.52 -1.26 -39.05
CA PRO A 476 -10.51 -2.68 -38.75
C PRO A 476 -11.64 -3.39 -39.49
N ARG A 477 -11.29 -4.51 -40.13
CA ARG A 477 -12.20 -5.32 -40.93
C ARG A 477 -11.78 -6.79 -40.99
N TYR A 478 -12.77 -7.63 -41.24
CA TYR A 478 -12.62 -9.03 -41.63
C TYR A 478 -11.76 -9.13 -42.91
N PRO A 479 -10.90 -10.16 -43.04
CA PRO A 479 -10.71 -11.29 -42.12
C PRO A 479 -9.75 -11.02 -40.96
N ASN A 480 -9.14 -9.83 -40.87
CA ASN A 480 -8.07 -9.59 -39.90
C ASN A 480 -8.60 -9.30 -38.49
N TYR A 481 -9.80 -8.72 -38.41
CA TYR A 481 -10.43 -8.35 -37.14
C TYR A 481 -11.93 -8.62 -37.19
N LEU A 482 -12.51 -8.85 -36.01
CA LEU A 482 -13.92 -8.56 -35.76
C LEU A 482 -14.01 -7.38 -34.80
N ILE A 483 -15.15 -6.71 -34.78
CA ILE A 483 -15.45 -5.68 -33.79
C ILE A 483 -16.73 -6.06 -33.05
N ALA A 484 -16.84 -5.75 -31.78
CA ALA A 484 -18.12 -5.77 -31.08
C ALA A 484 -18.53 -4.33 -30.76
N CYS A 485 -19.69 -3.89 -31.24
CA CYS A 485 -20.27 -2.59 -30.88
C CYS A 485 -21.69 -2.76 -30.34
N GLY A 486 -22.15 -1.74 -29.62
CA GLY A 486 -23.34 -1.76 -28.79
C GLY A 486 -23.05 -1.20 -27.41
N ILE A 487 -24.07 -1.16 -26.55
CA ILE A 487 -23.98 -0.53 -25.23
C ILE A 487 -23.55 -1.54 -24.15
N GLY A 488 -22.87 -1.04 -23.13
CA GLY A 488 -22.58 -1.79 -21.90
C GLY A 488 -21.33 -2.67 -21.93
N LEU A 489 -20.48 -2.62 -22.96
CA LEU A 489 -19.15 -3.23 -22.92
C LEU A 489 -18.09 -2.20 -22.52
N GLY A 490 -17.00 -2.68 -21.96
CA GLY A 490 -15.84 -1.88 -21.56
C GLY A 490 -14.53 -2.64 -21.72
N SER A 491 -13.44 -1.91 -21.91
CA SER A 491 -12.09 -2.50 -21.88
C SER A 491 -11.63 -2.72 -20.44
N PRO A 492 -10.99 -3.86 -20.11
CA PRO A 492 -10.57 -4.14 -18.74
C PRO A 492 -9.62 -3.10 -18.15
N THR A 493 -9.74 -2.89 -16.84
CA THR A 493 -8.87 -2.04 -16.01
C THR A 493 -8.85 -2.57 -14.57
N LYS A 494 -7.81 -2.23 -13.80
CA LYS A 494 -7.73 -2.45 -12.36
C LYS A 494 -8.35 -1.30 -11.53
N ILE A 495 -8.75 -0.20 -12.18
CA ILE A 495 -9.31 0.98 -11.52
C ILE A 495 -10.81 0.79 -11.32
N SER A 496 -11.33 1.18 -10.15
CA SER A 496 -12.76 1.06 -9.83
C SER A 496 -13.62 2.04 -10.63
N SER A 497 -14.90 1.69 -10.80
CA SER A 497 -15.87 2.57 -11.47
C SER A 497 -16.02 3.92 -10.75
N ASP A 498 -16.00 3.93 -9.41
CA ASP A 498 -16.13 5.15 -8.63
C ASP A 498 -14.97 6.11 -8.90
N VAL A 499 -13.74 5.59 -8.95
CA VAL A 499 -12.56 6.41 -9.28
C VAL A 499 -12.71 6.99 -10.69
N ILE A 500 -13.12 6.19 -11.68
CA ILE A 500 -13.33 6.69 -13.05
C ILE A 500 -14.38 7.82 -13.08
N GLY A 501 -15.51 7.63 -12.40
CA GLY A 501 -16.61 8.59 -12.35
C GLY A 501 -16.26 9.92 -11.68
N THR A 502 -15.24 9.94 -10.80
CA THR A 502 -14.74 11.19 -10.20
C THR A 502 -14.01 12.10 -11.21
N TYR A 503 -13.38 11.55 -12.26
CA TYR A 503 -12.69 12.33 -13.29
C TYR A 503 -13.54 12.55 -14.52
N TYR A 504 -14.18 11.48 -14.96
CA TYR A 504 -15.02 11.50 -16.14
C TYR A 504 -16.46 11.40 -15.67
N LYS A 505 -17.05 12.58 -15.46
CA LYS A 505 -18.43 12.69 -15.01
C LYS A 505 -19.36 11.87 -15.90
N ASP A 506 -20.27 11.13 -15.27
CA ASP A 506 -21.24 10.25 -15.92
C ASP A 506 -20.59 9.10 -16.73
N LYS A 507 -19.35 8.71 -16.40
CA LYS A 507 -18.67 7.53 -16.97
C LYS A 507 -18.40 6.47 -15.91
N ASP A 508 -18.33 5.23 -16.36
CA ASP A 508 -18.02 4.05 -15.57
C ASP A 508 -17.03 3.13 -16.34
N TRP A 509 -17.00 1.84 -16.02
CA TRP A 509 -16.21 0.85 -16.77
C TRP A 509 -16.64 0.67 -18.23
N TYR A 510 -17.90 0.94 -18.55
CA TYR A 510 -18.53 0.62 -19.82
C TYR A 510 -18.55 1.84 -20.73
N THR A 511 -18.01 1.69 -21.93
CA THR A 511 -17.72 2.82 -22.81
C THR A 511 -18.31 2.67 -24.19
N THR A 512 -18.66 1.44 -24.58
CA THR A 512 -19.13 1.16 -25.93
C THR A 512 -20.54 1.68 -26.16
N GLU A 513 -20.85 1.95 -27.43
CA GLU A 513 -22.17 2.35 -27.88
C GLU A 513 -22.42 1.82 -29.30
N TRP A 514 -23.60 2.10 -29.85
CA TRP A 514 -23.95 1.76 -31.24
C TRP A 514 -23.26 2.73 -32.24
N ASP A 515 -21.93 2.79 -32.20
CA ASP A 515 -21.07 3.56 -33.11
C ASP A 515 -19.67 2.92 -33.16
N THR A 516 -18.86 3.26 -34.15
CA THR A 516 -17.52 2.66 -34.36
C THR A 516 -16.47 3.67 -34.81
N LYS A 517 -16.68 4.96 -34.53
CA LYS A 517 -15.77 6.06 -34.93
C LYS A 517 -14.47 6.10 -34.13
N ASN A 518 -14.44 5.56 -32.91
CA ASN A 518 -13.25 5.56 -32.06
C ASN A 518 -13.14 4.32 -31.18
N VAL A 519 -11.95 4.14 -30.61
CA VAL A 519 -11.53 2.95 -29.83
C VAL A 519 -12.36 2.69 -28.57
N MET A 520 -13.12 3.67 -28.07
CA MET A 520 -13.98 3.48 -26.89
C MET A 520 -15.38 2.96 -27.25
N GLN A 521 -15.81 3.14 -28.51
CA GLN A 521 -17.18 2.82 -28.93
C GLN A 521 -17.35 1.34 -29.32
N TYR A 522 -16.25 0.62 -29.58
CA TYR A 522 -16.26 -0.80 -29.92
C TYR A 522 -15.09 -1.54 -29.28
N ILE A 523 -15.22 -2.86 -29.16
CA ILE A 523 -14.12 -3.74 -28.77
C ILE A 523 -13.53 -4.40 -30.01
N LEU A 524 -12.21 -4.29 -30.18
CA LEU A 524 -11.48 -4.95 -31.27
C LEU A 524 -11.13 -6.39 -30.89
N PHE A 525 -11.62 -7.37 -31.65
CA PHE A 525 -11.27 -8.77 -31.47
C PHE A 525 -10.07 -9.12 -32.35
N ARG A 526 -9.02 -9.67 -31.73
CA ARG A 526 -7.84 -10.16 -32.43
C ARG A 526 -8.15 -11.49 -33.10
N LYS A 527 -7.76 -11.66 -34.37
CA LYS A 527 -7.72 -12.98 -35.01
C LYS A 527 -6.68 -13.87 -34.32
N ILE A 528 -7.10 -15.01 -33.78
CA ILE A 528 -6.21 -15.97 -33.11
C ILE A 528 -5.91 -17.20 -33.96
N SER A 529 -6.80 -17.52 -34.90
CA SER A 529 -6.60 -18.50 -35.97
C SER A 529 -7.61 -18.21 -37.09
N ASP A 530 -7.60 -18.98 -38.18
CA ASP A 530 -8.60 -18.83 -39.23
C ASP A 530 -10.02 -18.91 -38.68
N ASN A 531 -10.82 -17.88 -39.02
CA ASN A 531 -12.19 -17.66 -38.54
C ASN A 531 -12.40 -17.59 -37.03
N LYS A 532 -11.33 -17.53 -36.21
CA LYS A 532 -11.42 -17.42 -34.75
C LYS A 532 -10.87 -16.10 -34.26
N TYR A 533 -11.67 -15.43 -33.43
CA TYR A 533 -11.41 -14.09 -32.94
C TYR A 533 -11.60 -14.02 -31.43
N GLN A 534 -10.80 -13.21 -30.74
CA GLN A 534 -10.83 -13.13 -29.28
C GLN A 534 -10.75 -11.68 -28.79
N ALA A 535 -11.54 -11.37 -27.77
CA ALA A 535 -11.38 -10.18 -26.96
C ALA A 535 -11.74 -10.45 -25.50
N THR A 536 -11.20 -9.64 -24.61
CA THR A 536 -11.44 -9.65 -23.18
C THR A 536 -12.11 -8.35 -22.80
N VAL A 537 -13.26 -8.43 -22.13
CA VAL A 537 -14.17 -7.31 -21.90
C VAL A 537 -14.68 -7.28 -20.47
N PHE A 538 -15.04 -6.09 -19.99
CA PHE A 538 -16.06 -5.90 -18.97
C PHE A 538 -17.43 -5.74 -19.64
N ALA A 539 -18.48 -6.12 -18.93
CA ALA A 539 -19.86 -5.97 -19.39
C ALA A 539 -20.76 -5.56 -18.23
N ALA A 540 -21.72 -4.69 -18.49
CA ALA A 540 -22.68 -4.23 -17.48
C ALA A 540 -23.73 -5.32 -17.22
N PRO A 541 -24.08 -5.61 -15.95
CA PRO A 541 -25.12 -6.61 -15.64
C PRO A 541 -26.52 -6.17 -16.09
N GLU A 542 -26.72 -4.87 -16.26
CA GLU A 542 -27.97 -4.28 -16.76
C GLU A 542 -27.69 -3.40 -17.98
N GLY A 543 -28.63 -3.33 -18.91
CA GLY A 543 -28.56 -2.45 -20.09
C GLY A 543 -27.56 -2.86 -21.17
N THR A 544 -26.72 -3.87 -20.95
CA THR A 544 -25.81 -4.38 -22.00
C THR A 544 -26.59 -4.90 -23.20
N SER A 545 -26.18 -4.49 -24.40
CA SER A 545 -26.76 -4.93 -25.65
C SER A 545 -25.77 -4.66 -26.78
N PHE A 546 -25.22 -5.71 -27.37
CA PHE A 546 -24.17 -5.60 -28.41
C PHE A 546 -24.23 -6.72 -29.45
N LYS A 547 -23.50 -6.57 -30.56
CA LYS A 547 -23.21 -7.68 -31.50
C LYS A 547 -21.78 -7.60 -32.03
N PRO A 548 -21.20 -8.75 -32.44
CA PRO A 548 -20.04 -8.77 -33.30
C PRO A 548 -20.37 -8.36 -34.74
N PHE A 549 -19.46 -7.65 -35.40
CA PHE A 549 -19.54 -7.18 -36.78
C PHE A 549 -18.19 -7.38 -37.49
N GLU A 550 -18.24 -7.39 -38.82
CA GLU A 550 -17.07 -7.66 -39.67
C GLU A 550 -16.28 -6.40 -40.05
N ASN A 551 -16.79 -5.20 -39.82
CA ASN A 551 -16.11 -3.96 -40.20
C ASN A 551 -16.73 -2.76 -39.47
N THR A 552 -16.05 -1.61 -39.54
CA THR A 552 -16.52 -0.33 -38.98
C THR A 552 -17.30 0.55 -39.96
N THR A 553 -17.45 0.16 -41.22
CA THR A 553 -18.06 0.98 -42.28
C THR A 553 -19.36 0.33 -42.76
N ASN A 554 -20.50 0.97 -42.56
CA ASN A 554 -21.81 0.31 -42.67
C ASN A 554 -21.94 -0.87 -41.70
N TRP A 555 -21.37 -0.71 -40.49
CA TRP A 555 -21.37 -1.75 -39.45
C TRP A 555 -22.77 -2.24 -39.09
N TRP A 556 -23.82 -1.45 -39.35
CA TRP A 556 -25.21 -1.86 -39.13
C TRP A 556 -25.67 -3.01 -40.04
N ASP A 557 -24.91 -3.34 -41.08
CA ASP A 557 -25.16 -4.49 -41.96
C ASP A 557 -24.32 -5.72 -41.55
N GLY A 558 -24.91 -6.91 -41.57
CA GLY A 558 -24.18 -8.17 -41.34
C GLY A 558 -23.83 -8.51 -39.88
N GLY A 559 -24.48 -7.89 -38.90
CA GLY A 559 -24.30 -8.18 -37.47
C GLY A 559 -24.54 -9.65 -37.09
N LYS A 560 -23.67 -10.19 -36.23
CA LYS A 560 -23.69 -11.61 -35.85
C LYS A 560 -24.64 -11.83 -34.67
N ALA A 561 -25.87 -12.24 -34.99
CA ALA A 561 -26.91 -12.50 -34.00
C ALA A 561 -26.50 -13.57 -32.99
N PHE A 562 -26.90 -13.41 -31.72
CA PHE A 562 -26.64 -14.39 -30.67
C PHE A 562 -27.13 -15.78 -31.07
N SER A 563 -28.34 -15.88 -31.62
CA SER A 563 -28.99 -17.12 -32.03
C SER A 563 -28.28 -17.86 -33.18
N SER A 564 -27.31 -17.23 -33.84
CA SER A 564 -26.50 -17.86 -34.89
C SER A 564 -25.36 -18.73 -34.36
N PHE A 565 -25.14 -18.77 -33.03
CA PHE A 565 -24.02 -19.49 -32.42
C PHE A 565 -24.45 -20.53 -31.38
N SER A 566 -23.64 -21.58 -31.23
CA SER A 566 -23.64 -22.43 -30.04
C SER A 566 -22.67 -21.88 -28.99
N PHE A 567 -23.09 -21.80 -27.72
CA PHE A 567 -22.27 -21.24 -26.63
C PHE A 567 -21.70 -22.32 -25.72
N THR A 568 -20.48 -22.11 -25.24
CA THR A 568 -19.80 -22.94 -24.24
C THR A 568 -19.14 -22.07 -23.17
N GLY A 569 -18.92 -22.63 -21.97
CA GLY A 569 -18.34 -21.91 -20.84
C GLY A 569 -19.38 -21.13 -20.03
N GLU A 570 -19.04 -19.90 -19.65
CA GLU A 570 -19.88 -19.02 -18.84
C GLU A 570 -21.14 -18.60 -19.60
N SER A 571 -22.31 -18.82 -18.99
CA SER A 571 -23.61 -18.50 -19.61
C SER A 571 -24.07 -17.08 -19.23
N ILE A 572 -23.23 -16.08 -19.50
CA ILE A 572 -23.47 -14.70 -19.05
C ILE A 572 -24.28 -13.84 -20.03
N PHE A 573 -24.44 -14.28 -21.28
CA PHE A 573 -25.26 -13.60 -22.29
C PHE A 573 -26.37 -14.51 -22.81
N LYS A 574 -27.43 -13.90 -23.33
CA LYS A 574 -28.59 -14.53 -23.96
C LYS A 574 -28.98 -13.79 -25.24
N ALA A 575 -29.86 -14.40 -26.03
CA ALA A 575 -30.49 -13.74 -27.16
C ALA A 575 -31.39 -12.59 -26.66
N GLY A 576 -31.13 -11.41 -27.20
CA GLY A 576 -31.91 -10.21 -27.02
C GLY A 576 -32.69 -9.81 -28.28
N ASP A 577 -33.27 -8.62 -28.24
CA ASP A 577 -34.01 -8.05 -29.37
C ASP A 577 -33.08 -7.85 -30.59
N ASP A 578 -33.63 -8.02 -31.80
CA ASP A 578 -32.90 -8.02 -33.08
C ASP A 578 -31.70 -8.99 -33.15
N GLY A 579 -31.60 -9.95 -32.23
CA GLY A 579 -30.45 -10.86 -32.14
C GLY A 579 -29.25 -10.27 -31.41
N ASN A 580 -29.44 -9.20 -30.62
CA ASN A 580 -28.44 -8.65 -29.72
C ASN A 580 -27.98 -9.70 -28.69
N TRP A 581 -26.78 -9.48 -28.15
CA TRP A 581 -26.24 -10.24 -27.04
C TRP A 581 -26.52 -9.42 -25.78
N GLU A 582 -27.42 -9.93 -24.94
CA GLU A 582 -27.91 -9.26 -23.73
C GLU A 582 -27.48 -10.00 -22.47
N PRO A 583 -27.35 -9.34 -21.30
CA PRO A 583 -26.86 -9.96 -20.09
C PRO A 583 -27.88 -10.94 -19.51
N THR A 584 -27.35 -11.93 -18.80
CA THR A 584 -28.11 -12.79 -17.88
C THR A 584 -27.86 -12.35 -16.44
N PRO A 585 -28.70 -12.76 -15.48
CA PRO A 585 -28.49 -12.44 -14.07
C PRO A 585 -27.19 -12.99 -13.45
N THR A 586 -26.48 -13.90 -14.13
CA THR A 586 -25.21 -14.45 -13.66
C THR A 586 -24.00 -13.59 -14.03
N LEU A 587 -24.19 -12.54 -14.84
CA LEU A 587 -23.13 -11.61 -15.19
C LEU A 587 -22.74 -10.78 -13.94
N VAL A 588 -21.44 -10.73 -13.67
CA VAL A 588 -20.87 -9.99 -12.52
C VAL A 588 -20.21 -8.71 -13.02
N ALA A 589 -20.61 -7.56 -12.47
CA ALA A 589 -19.99 -6.26 -12.77
C ALA A 589 -18.50 -6.24 -12.41
N GLY A 590 -17.67 -5.58 -13.23
CA GLY A 590 -16.23 -5.46 -13.01
C GLY A 590 -15.42 -6.77 -13.19
N GLN A 591 -16.08 -7.91 -13.47
CA GLN A 591 -15.39 -9.15 -13.83
C GLN A 591 -15.01 -9.12 -15.32
N ALA A 592 -13.73 -9.40 -15.63
CA ALA A 592 -13.28 -9.56 -17.00
C ALA A 592 -13.72 -10.93 -17.55
N TYR A 593 -14.24 -10.93 -18.77
CA TYR A 593 -14.59 -12.14 -19.50
C TYR A 593 -13.88 -12.16 -20.84
N ARG A 594 -13.28 -13.30 -21.17
CA ARG A 594 -12.71 -13.57 -22.47
C ARG A 594 -13.76 -14.23 -23.35
N ILE A 595 -14.02 -13.64 -24.50
CA ILE A 595 -14.96 -14.11 -25.51
C ILE A 595 -14.16 -14.55 -26.72
N THR A 596 -14.30 -15.82 -27.11
CA THR A 596 -13.71 -16.38 -28.33
C THR A 596 -14.84 -16.74 -29.29
N VAL A 597 -14.88 -16.08 -30.45
CA VAL A 597 -15.87 -16.30 -31.51
C VAL A 597 -15.23 -17.11 -32.63
N ASP A 598 -15.83 -18.25 -32.97
CA ASP A 598 -15.48 -19.09 -34.12
C ASP A 598 -16.58 -18.98 -35.18
N LEU A 599 -16.30 -18.20 -36.23
CA LEU A 599 -17.22 -18.02 -37.36
C LEU A 599 -17.28 -19.25 -38.28
N GLY A 600 -16.24 -20.10 -38.30
CA GLY A 600 -16.21 -21.30 -39.13
C GLY A 600 -17.04 -22.43 -38.53
N GLY A 601 -17.02 -22.54 -37.20
CA GLY A 601 -17.82 -23.49 -36.44
C GLY A 601 -19.16 -22.96 -35.94
N ASN A 602 -19.47 -21.67 -36.15
CA ASN A 602 -20.62 -20.98 -35.54
C ASN A 602 -20.71 -21.25 -34.03
N SER A 603 -19.60 -21.07 -33.32
CA SER A 603 -19.54 -21.27 -31.87
C SER A 603 -18.87 -20.12 -31.13
N VAL A 604 -19.22 -19.97 -29.86
CA VAL A 604 -18.67 -18.96 -28.96
C VAL A 604 -18.28 -19.62 -27.65
N ASN A 605 -17.08 -19.34 -27.16
CA ASN A 605 -16.64 -19.71 -25.82
C ASN A 605 -16.50 -18.44 -24.97
N ILE A 606 -17.00 -18.50 -23.74
CA ILE A 606 -16.86 -17.41 -22.76
C ILE A 606 -16.24 -17.98 -21.50
N SER A 607 -15.19 -17.33 -20.99
CA SER A 607 -14.54 -17.72 -19.73
C SER A 607 -14.23 -16.50 -18.88
N LYS A 608 -14.32 -16.65 -17.55
CA LYS A 608 -13.76 -15.64 -16.63
C LYS A 608 -12.27 -15.46 -16.89
N PHE A 609 -11.82 -14.23 -16.81
CA PHE A 609 -10.44 -13.85 -16.99
C PHE A 609 -9.94 -13.07 -15.77
N THR A 610 -8.76 -13.42 -15.28
CA THR A 610 -8.09 -12.68 -14.21
C THR A 610 -7.05 -11.77 -14.83
N LEU A 611 -7.14 -10.47 -14.55
CA LEU A 611 -6.17 -9.50 -15.06
C LEU A 611 -4.77 -9.79 -14.49
N PRO A 612 -3.71 -9.70 -15.31
CA PRO A 612 -2.34 -9.97 -14.90
C PRO A 612 -1.79 -8.94 -13.92
#